data_AF-A0AAN4ZGN4-F1
#
_entry.id   AF-A0AAN4ZGN4-F1
#
_cell.length_a   1.000
_cell.length_b   1.000
_cell.length_c   1.000
_cell.angle_alpha   90.00
_cell.angle_beta   90.00
_cell.angle_gamma   90.00
#
_symmetry.space_group_name_H-M   'P 1'
#
loop_
_entity.id
_entity.type
_entity.pdbx_description
1 polymer ?
#
loop_
_entity_poly.entity_id
_entity_poly.type
_entity_poly.pdbx_seq_one_letter_code
_entity_poly.pdbx_strand_id
1 'polypeptide(L)'
;DFSMGNLTLDVFWLHFMPIYSHAIGGLTFLITVLVLYLMITKTPNHGKPLARYLMMFQMCILVADFGWGFLISPIFFFPETALLCTGVICGTETSGHIGIVLMYQFVNQSALAIACTFHYKYTTIVRMKYGQEVSNTNKNLMRLFFWVVLELPVIGVVTAGVCQQELHEFLLAEVRTKKIAKKIEVDSNLHGTGYSIHRYVWIPIMVASLVATCLTIIICCCAFFILQTLRLLSDKTSTMSDRTRKLQRGLTITLVVQVPLIYSVHLFS
;
A
#
# COMPACT_ATOMS: atom_id res chain seq x y z
N ASP A 1 -40.36 -4.14 9.90
CA ASP A 1 -39.11 -3.38 9.78
C ASP A 1 -37.90 -4.20 10.18
N PHE A 2 -37.24 -4.81 9.20
CA PHE A 2 -35.88 -5.33 9.37
C PHE A 2 -34.91 -4.17 9.15
N SER A 3 -34.66 -3.40 10.21
CA SER A 3 -33.51 -2.50 10.23
C SER A 3 -32.26 -3.37 10.21
N MET A 4 -31.64 -3.58 9.05
CA MET A 4 -30.33 -4.22 8.98
C MET A 4 -29.36 -3.38 9.81
N GLY A 5 -28.97 -3.91 10.97
CA GLY A 5 -27.95 -3.29 11.80
C GLY A 5 -26.65 -3.24 11.01
N ASN A 6 -25.95 -2.10 11.06
CA ASN A 6 -24.66 -1.99 10.41
C ASN A 6 -23.68 -2.96 11.09
N LEU A 7 -23.32 -4.05 10.42
CA LEU A 7 -22.50 -5.15 10.97
C LEU A 7 -21.10 -4.68 11.38
N THR A 8 -20.55 -3.66 10.73
CA THR A 8 -19.22 -3.12 11.05
C THR A 8 -19.17 -2.40 12.39
N LEU A 9 -20.33 -2.10 12.98
CA LEU A 9 -20.48 -1.43 14.27
C LEU A 9 -20.85 -2.38 15.41
N ASP A 10 -20.87 -3.69 15.15
CA ASP A 10 -21.06 -4.67 16.20
C ASP A 10 -19.83 -4.70 17.13
N VAL A 11 -20.07 -4.84 18.43
CA VAL A 11 -19.00 -4.92 19.45
C VAL A 11 -18.11 -6.12 19.18
N PHE A 12 -18.70 -7.21 18.71
CA PHE A 12 -17.96 -8.37 18.26
C PHE A 12 -16.96 -8.03 17.15
N TRP A 13 -17.36 -7.25 16.15
CA TRP A 13 -16.51 -6.84 15.02
C TRP A 13 -15.33 -5.98 15.48
N LEU A 14 -15.58 -5.03 16.39
CA LEU A 14 -14.56 -4.15 16.95
C LEU A 14 -13.46 -4.90 17.70
N HIS A 15 -13.79 -6.00 18.38
CA HIS A 15 -12.79 -6.85 19.05
C HIS A 15 -12.15 -7.87 18.12
N PHE A 16 -12.91 -8.41 17.16
CA PHE A 16 -12.43 -9.44 16.25
C PHE A 16 -11.45 -8.88 15.21
N MET A 17 -11.72 -7.71 14.63
CA MET A 17 -10.89 -7.11 13.58
C MET A 17 -9.42 -6.87 13.98
N PRO A 18 -9.09 -6.26 15.14
CA PRO A 18 -7.71 -6.10 15.56
C PRO A 18 -6.99 -7.46 15.69
N ILE A 19 -7.64 -8.44 16.32
CA ILE A 19 -7.06 -9.78 16.52
C ILE A 19 -6.78 -10.44 15.17
N TYR A 20 -7.75 -10.35 14.24
CA TYR A 20 -7.62 -10.85 12.88
C TYR A 20 -6.46 -10.16 12.13
N SER A 21 -6.40 -8.83 12.19
CA SER A 21 -5.35 -8.02 11.56
C SER A 21 -3.96 -8.36 12.11
N HIS A 22 -3.80 -8.47 13.42
CA HIS A 22 -2.55 -8.89 14.06
C HIS A 22 -2.14 -10.32 13.69
N ALA A 23 -3.10 -11.26 13.65
CA ALA A 23 -2.82 -12.65 13.28
C ALA A 23 -2.34 -12.75 11.82
N ILE A 24 -3.00 -12.05 10.89
CA ILE A 24 -2.59 -12.00 9.48
C ILE A 24 -1.26 -11.26 9.33
N GLY A 25 -1.08 -10.13 10.00
CA GLY A 25 0.18 -9.39 10.03
C GLY A 25 1.34 -10.24 10.54
N GLY A 26 1.12 -11.05 11.58
CA GLY A 26 2.11 -12.00 12.09
C GLY A 26 2.44 -13.11 11.10
N LEU A 27 1.42 -13.70 10.47
CA LEU A 27 1.63 -14.76 9.47
C LEU A 27 2.38 -14.25 8.23
N THR A 28 1.97 -13.09 7.70
CA THR A 28 2.61 -12.44 6.54
C THR A 28 4.05 -12.03 6.85
N PHE A 29 4.32 -11.53 8.06
CA PHE A 29 5.66 -11.26 8.54
C PHE A 29 6.54 -12.52 8.52
N LEU A 30 6.07 -13.64 9.07
CA LEU A 30 6.81 -14.90 9.09
C LEU A 30 7.08 -15.44 7.68
N ILE A 31 6.08 -15.39 6.80
CA ILE A 31 6.23 -15.80 5.39
C ILE A 31 7.26 -14.91 4.70
N THR A 32 7.21 -13.59 4.90
CA THR A 32 8.13 -12.65 4.25
C THR A 32 9.56 -12.83 4.74
N VAL A 33 9.77 -13.06 6.04
CA VAL A 33 11.09 -13.42 6.60
C VAL A 33 11.61 -14.72 6.01
N LEU A 34 10.76 -15.75 5.87
CA LEU A 34 11.12 -17.00 5.22
C LEU A 34 11.52 -16.79 3.74
N VAL A 35 10.77 -15.99 3.00
CA VAL A 35 11.06 -15.65 1.59
C VAL A 35 12.40 -14.90 1.47
N LEU A 36 12.66 -13.94 2.37
CA LEU A 36 13.94 -13.23 2.44
C LEU A 36 15.10 -14.19 2.75
N TYR A 37 14.93 -15.09 3.73
CA TYR A 37 15.91 -16.12 4.06
C TYR A 37 16.21 -17.03 2.86
N LEU A 38 15.19 -17.48 2.14
CA LEU A 38 15.35 -18.30 0.93
C LEU A 38 16.05 -17.52 -0.19
N MET A 39 15.72 -16.25 -0.39
CA MET A 39 16.41 -15.40 -1.38
C MET A 39 17.89 -15.20 -1.03
N ILE A 40 18.24 -15.03 0.25
CA ILE A 40 19.63 -14.86 0.67
C ILE A 40 20.41 -16.17 0.53
N THR A 41 19.82 -17.31 0.92
CA THR A 41 20.55 -18.59 1.02
C THR A 41 20.53 -19.42 -0.25
N LYS A 42 19.48 -19.34 -1.08
CA LYS A 42 19.29 -20.21 -2.26
C LYS A 42 19.49 -19.50 -3.59
N THR A 43 19.68 -18.18 -3.62
CA THR A 43 19.87 -17.47 -4.91
C THR A 43 21.27 -17.73 -5.49
N PRO A 44 21.39 -18.26 -6.72
CA PRO A 44 22.68 -18.44 -7.38
C PRO A 44 23.35 -17.10 -7.72
N ASN A 45 24.68 -17.08 -7.82
CA ASN A 45 25.47 -15.86 -8.07
C ASN A 45 25.00 -15.05 -9.29
N HIS A 46 24.59 -15.72 -10.37
CA HIS A 46 24.11 -15.06 -11.59
C HIS A 46 22.76 -14.33 -11.41
N GLY A 47 21.95 -14.71 -10.41
CA GLY A 47 20.66 -14.09 -10.09
C GLY A 47 20.74 -12.97 -9.05
N LYS A 48 21.91 -12.73 -8.44
CA LYS A 48 22.09 -11.76 -7.34
C LYS A 48 21.58 -10.35 -7.65
N PRO A 49 21.80 -9.77 -8.85
CA PRO A 49 21.29 -8.43 -9.14
C PRO A 49 19.76 -8.35 -9.06
N LEU A 50 19.05 -9.34 -9.63
CA LEU A 50 17.58 -9.39 -9.58
C LEU A 50 17.09 -9.66 -8.15
N ALA A 51 17.73 -10.59 -7.43
CA ALA A 51 17.39 -10.89 -6.05
C ALA A 51 17.55 -9.68 -5.14
N ARG A 52 18.50 -8.78 -5.39
CA ARG A 52 18.66 -7.54 -4.61
C ARG A 52 17.42 -6.63 -4.69
N TYR A 53 16.83 -6.48 -5.87
CA TYR A 53 15.60 -5.69 -6.03
C TYR A 53 14.39 -6.41 -5.44
N LEU A 54 14.29 -7.73 -5.61
CA LEU A 54 13.22 -8.50 -4.98
C LEU A 54 13.31 -8.48 -3.45
N MET A 55 14.52 -8.53 -2.88
CA MET A 55 14.75 -8.36 -1.45
C MET A 55 14.32 -6.97 -0.99
N MET A 56 14.69 -5.91 -1.71
CA MET A 56 14.25 -4.54 -1.39
C MET A 56 12.73 -4.43 -1.43
N PHE A 57 12.08 -5.02 -2.44
CA PHE A 57 10.63 -5.07 -2.56
C PHE A 57 9.96 -5.81 -1.39
N GLN A 58 10.48 -6.98 -1.03
CA GLN A 58 9.98 -7.74 0.13
C GLN A 58 10.19 -7.00 1.45
N MET A 59 11.29 -6.27 1.61
CA MET A 59 11.50 -5.42 2.79
C MET A 59 10.50 -4.25 2.84
N CYS A 60 10.16 -3.64 1.70
CA CYS A 60 9.11 -2.61 1.66
C CYS A 60 7.75 -3.17 2.05
N ILE A 61 7.38 -4.36 1.54
CA ILE A 61 6.15 -5.06 1.96
C ILE A 61 6.18 -5.35 3.45
N LEU A 62 7.28 -5.91 3.96
CA LEU A 62 7.42 -6.23 5.39
C LEU A 62 7.19 -5.01 6.28
N VAL A 63 7.78 -3.86 5.90
CA VAL A 63 7.62 -2.61 6.65
C VAL A 63 6.17 -2.11 6.56
N ALA A 64 5.54 -2.21 5.39
CA ALA A 64 4.14 -1.84 5.22
C ALA A 64 3.20 -2.75 6.02
N ASP A 65 3.37 -4.06 5.95
CA ASP A 65 2.61 -5.06 6.73
C ASP A 65 2.78 -4.85 8.22
N PHE A 66 4.00 -4.54 8.67
CA PHE A 66 4.27 -4.23 10.08
C PHE A 66 3.55 -2.93 10.51
N GLY A 67 3.65 -1.89 9.68
CA GLY A 67 2.98 -0.62 9.88
C GLY A 67 1.46 -0.76 9.97
N TRP A 68 0.87 -1.48 9.02
CA TRP A 68 -0.57 -1.70 8.94
C TRP A 68 -1.08 -2.66 10.00
N GLY A 69 -0.43 -3.81 10.18
CA GLY A 69 -0.90 -4.87 11.07
C GLY A 69 -0.68 -4.58 12.55
N PHE A 70 0.39 -3.87 12.94
CA PHE A 70 0.75 -3.69 14.35
C PHE A 70 0.80 -2.22 14.78
N LEU A 71 1.36 -1.36 13.93
CA LEU A 71 1.65 0.02 14.32
C LEU A 71 0.40 0.89 14.32
N ILE A 72 -0.41 0.76 13.25
CA ILE A 72 -1.62 1.54 13.02
C ILE A 72 -2.87 0.67 13.29
N SER A 73 -2.95 -0.53 12.72
CA SER A 73 -4.14 -1.40 12.81
C SER A 73 -5.43 -0.62 12.53
N PRO A 74 -5.58 -0.05 11.32
CA PRO A 74 -6.76 0.72 10.98
C PRO A 74 -7.97 -0.20 10.84
N ILE A 75 -9.12 0.23 11.35
CA ILE A 75 -10.40 -0.42 11.14
C ILE A 75 -11.31 0.60 10.47
N PHE A 76 -11.63 0.33 9.21
CA PHE A 76 -12.53 1.16 8.44
C PHE A 76 -13.97 0.89 8.85
N PHE A 77 -14.70 1.95 9.16
CA PHE A 77 -16.15 1.87 9.23
C PHE A 77 -16.71 2.06 7.82
N PHE A 78 -17.69 1.25 7.44
CA PHE A 78 -18.49 1.49 6.24
C PHE A 78 -19.94 1.66 6.66
N PRO A 79 -20.71 2.60 6.09
CA PRO A 79 -20.33 3.56 5.04
C PRO A 79 -19.67 4.86 5.56
N GLU A 80 -19.55 5.03 6.87
CA GLU A 80 -19.04 6.27 7.48
C GLU A 80 -17.54 6.44 7.23
N THR A 81 -17.09 7.64 6.82
CA THR A 81 -15.65 7.92 6.60
C THR A 81 -14.89 8.15 7.91
N ALA A 82 -14.97 7.17 8.80
CA ALA A 82 -14.27 7.11 10.07
C ALA A 82 -13.31 5.93 10.10
N LEU A 83 -12.21 6.12 10.80
CA LEU A 83 -11.18 5.11 10.97
C LEU A 83 -10.88 4.97 12.46
N LEU A 84 -11.14 3.79 13.00
CA LEU A 84 -10.63 3.44 14.32
C LEU A 84 -9.18 3.01 14.16
N CYS A 85 -8.32 3.40 15.10
CA CYS A 85 -6.93 3.03 15.06
C CYS A 85 -6.57 2.35 16.38
N THR A 86 -6.34 1.04 16.35
CA THR A 86 -6.08 0.24 17.56
C THR A 86 -4.62 -0.15 17.73
N GLY A 87 -3.75 0.30 16.83
CA GLY A 87 -2.32 -0.01 16.86
C GLY A 87 -1.54 0.75 17.92
N VAL A 88 -0.28 0.36 18.09
CA VAL A 88 0.63 0.89 19.14
C VAL A 88 0.79 2.40 19.08
N ILE A 89 0.82 3.00 17.89
CA ILE A 89 0.98 4.45 17.76
C ILE A 89 -0.28 5.18 18.24
N CYS A 90 -1.46 4.59 18.04
CA CYS A 90 -2.74 5.28 18.18
C CYS A 90 -3.24 5.54 19.60
N GLY A 91 -2.46 5.16 20.63
CA GLY A 91 -2.77 5.43 22.03
C GLY A 91 -2.36 6.81 22.54
N THR A 92 -1.95 7.76 21.69
CA THR A 92 -1.55 9.12 22.13
C THR A 92 -2.36 10.21 21.43
N GLU A 93 -2.59 11.36 22.07
CA GLU A 93 -3.44 12.43 21.49
C GLU A 93 -2.98 12.92 20.10
N THR A 94 -1.66 12.94 19.85
CA THR A 94 -1.09 13.37 18.55
C THR A 94 -1.02 12.25 17.51
N SER A 95 -1.30 11.01 17.91
CA SER A 95 -1.04 9.84 17.09
C SER A 95 -1.95 9.67 15.90
N GLY A 96 -3.19 10.14 15.97
CA GLY A 96 -4.18 9.84 14.95
C GLY A 96 -3.77 10.36 13.58
N HIS A 97 -3.29 11.61 13.54
CA HIS A 97 -2.84 12.25 12.30
C HIS A 97 -1.56 11.60 11.78
N ILE A 98 -0.60 11.36 12.67
CA ILE A 98 0.66 10.70 12.36
C ILE A 98 0.39 9.29 11.82
N GLY A 99 -0.54 8.54 12.42
CA GLY A 99 -0.92 7.20 12.01
C GLY A 99 -1.45 7.16 10.59
N ILE A 100 -2.34 8.09 10.22
CA ILE A 100 -2.90 8.16 8.86
C ILE A 100 -1.83 8.59 7.86
N VAL A 101 -1.01 9.59 8.19
CA VAL A 101 0.11 10.00 7.32
C VAL A 101 1.08 8.83 7.10
N LEU A 102 1.43 8.10 8.16
CA LEU A 102 2.28 6.90 8.07
C LEU A 102 1.61 5.80 7.25
N MET A 103 0.29 5.61 7.36
CA MET A 103 -0.46 4.65 6.55
C MET A 103 -0.28 4.93 5.06
N TYR A 104 -0.51 6.18 4.64
CA TYR A 104 -0.30 6.62 3.26
C TYR A 104 1.17 6.50 2.85
N GLN A 105 2.10 6.85 3.75
CA GLN A 105 3.53 6.70 3.50
C GLN A 105 3.89 5.24 3.19
N PHE A 106 3.42 4.28 3.99
CA PHE A 106 3.72 2.85 3.77
C PHE A 106 3.16 2.34 2.43
N VAL A 107 1.92 2.70 2.09
CA VAL A 107 1.34 2.31 0.79
C VAL A 107 2.15 2.91 -0.37
N ASN A 108 2.51 4.19 -0.28
CA ASN A 108 3.27 4.88 -1.32
C ASN A 108 4.69 4.33 -1.48
N GLN A 109 5.37 3.96 -0.40
CA GLN A 109 6.68 3.31 -0.46
C GLN A 109 6.61 1.91 -1.10
N SER A 110 5.56 1.13 -0.80
CA SER A 110 5.29 -0.14 -1.48
C SER A 110 5.02 0.06 -2.98
N ALA A 111 4.21 1.06 -3.35
CA ALA A 111 3.98 1.41 -4.75
C ALA A 111 5.26 1.83 -5.49
N LEU A 112 6.12 2.62 -4.83
CA LEU A 112 7.39 3.06 -5.37
C LEU A 112 8.33 1.86 -5.62
N ALA A 113 8.40 0.92 -4.67
CA ALA A 113 9.19 -0.29 -4.81
C ALA A 113 8.72 -1.16 -6.00
N ILE A 114 7.41 -1.27 -6.19
CA ILE A 114 6.81 -1.99 -7.34
C ILE A 114 7.17 -1.31 -8.66
N ALA A 115 6.95 0.01 -8.75
CA ALA A 115 7.26 0.78 -9.96
C ALA A 115 8.76 0.70 -10.30
N CYS A 116 9.63 0.84 -9.30
CA CYS A 116 11.07 0.68 -9.46
C CYS A 116 11.46 -0.74 -9.91
N THR A 117 10.77 -1.77 -9.44
CA THR A 117 11.00 -3.16 -9.84
C THR A 117 10.64 -3.39 -11.30
N PHE A 118 9.48 -2.90 -11.76
CA PHE A 118 9.09 -3.00 -13.17
C PHE A 118 10.03 -2.21 -14.08
N HIS A 119 10.41 -1.00 -13.68
CA HIS A 119 11.37 -0.20 -14.43
C HIS A 119 12.76 -0.84 -14.49
N TYR A 120 13.25 -1.39 -13.38
CA TYR A 120 14.50 -2.14 -13.35
C TYR A 120 14.45 -3.37 -14.27
N LYS A 121 13.34 -4.10 -14.24
CA LYS A 121 13.14 -5.26 -15.11
C LYS A 121 13.16 -4.87 -16.58
N TYR A 122 12.43 -3.81 -16.95
CA TYR A 122 12.43 -3.26 -18.30
C TYR A 122 13.85 -2.89 -18.76
N THR A 123 14.59 -2.09 -17.98
CA THR A 123 15.96 -1.68 -18.34
C THR A 123 16.93 -2.86 -18.44
N THR A 124 16.75 -3.90 -17.61
CA THR A 124 17.54 -5.14 -17.69
C THR A 124 17.29 -5.89 -19.00
N ILE A 125 16.03 -6.05 -19.40
CA ILE A 125 15.68 -6.72 -20.66
C ILE A 125 16.15 -5.91 -21.88
N VAL A 126 16.04 -4.59 -21.84
CA VAL A 126 16.58 -3.70 -22.89
C VAL A 126 18.09 -3.90 -23.03
N ARG A 127 18.83 -3.92 -21.91
CA ARG A 127 20.28 -4.17 -21.91
C ARG A 127 20.61 -5.54 -22.50
N MET A 128 19.86 -6.58 -22.13
CA MET A 128 20.07 -7.94 -22.67
C MET A 128 19.80 -8.04 -24.17
N LYS A 129 18.81 -7.30 -24.69
CA LYS A 129 18.43 -7.36 -26.11
C LYS A 129 19.37 -6.56 -27.01
N TYR A 130 19.67 -5.32 -26.64
CA TYR A 130 20.39 -4.38 -27.51
C TYR A 130 21.87 -4.24 -27.16
N GLY A 131 22.34 -4.81 -26.05
CA GLY A 131 23.70 -4.57 -25.54
C GLY A 131 23.95 -3.14 -25.05
N GLN A 132 23.00 -2.22 -25.26
CA GLN A 132 23.11 -0.83 -24.85
C GLN A 132 22.73 -0.69 -23.37
N GLU A 133 23.61 -0.07 -22.60
CA GLU A 133 23.31 0.29 -21.22
C GLU A 133 22.45 1.56 -21.19
N VAL A 134 21.30 1.48 -20.52
CA VAL A 134 20.51 2.67 -20.18
C VAL A 134 21.33 3.53 -19.22
N SER A 135 21.53 4.81 -19.55
CA SER A 135 22.31 5.74 -18.74
C SER A 135 21.79 5.80 -17.30
N ASN A 136 22.71 5.93 -16.34
CA ASN A 136 22.33 6.03 -14.93
C ASN A 136 21.50 7.29 -14.64
N THR A 137 21.72 8.37 -15.39
CA THR A 137 20.92 9.59 -15.33
C THR A 137 19.45 9.31 -15.65
N ASN A 138 19.16 8.59 -16.73
CA ASN A 138 17.77 8.26 -17.09
C ASN A 138 17.13 7.35 -16.03
N LYS A 139 17.90 6.41 -15.47
CA LYS A 139 17.42 5.54 -14.40
C LYS A 139 17.03 6.33 -13.14
N ASN A 140 17.90 7.25 -12.73
CA ASN A 140 17.68 8.07 -11.54
C ASN A 140 16.57 9.09 -11.75
N LEU A 141 16.47 9.69 -12.94
CA LEU A 141 15.39 10.62 -13.29
C LEU A 141 14.02 9.95 -13.20
N MET A 142 13.88 8.74 -13.76
CA MET A 142 12.62 7.99 -13.65
C MET A 142 12.28 7.61 -12.20
N ARG A 143 13.27 7.25 -11.39
CA ARG A 143 13.05 6.95 -9.96
C ARG A 143 12.61 8.19 -9.18
N LEU A 144 13.26 9.32 -9.43
CA LEU A 144 12.89 10.61 -8.84
C LEU A 144 11.47 11.01 -9.24
N PHE A 145 11.11 10.81 -10.52
CA PHE A 145 9.76 11.05 -11.00
C PHE A 145 8.71 10.22 -10.22
N PHE A 146 8.92 8.90 -10.07
CA PHE A 146 7.99 8.08 -9.28
C PHE A 146 7.91 8.52 -7.83
N TRP A 147 9.05 8.87 -7.23
CA TRP A 147 9.09 9.37 -5.86
C TRP A 147 8.27 10.65 -5.71
N VAL A 148 8.50 11.67 -6.55
CA VAL A 148 7.74 12.93 -6.51
C VAL A 148 6.24 12.70 -6.70
N VAL A 149 5.84 11.91 -7.69
CA VAL A 149 4.41 11.64 -7.97
C VAL A 149 3.73 10.93 -6.79
N LEU A 150 4.41 9.99 -6.13
CA LEU A 150 3.86 9.23 -5.00
C LEU A 150 3.91 9.97 -3.66
N GLU A 151 4.78 10.95 -3.49
CA GLU A 151 4.83 11.78 -2.27
C GLU A 151 3.78 12.91 -2.28
N LEU A 152 3.30 13.35 -3.45
CA LEU A 152 2.25 14.37 -3.55
C LEU A 152 0.98 14.05 -2.76
N PRO A 153 0.41 12.82 -2.82
CA PRO A 153 -0.68 12.42 -1.95
C PRO A 153 -0.40 12.55 -0.45
N VAL A 154 0.83 12.24 -0.01
CA VAL A 154 1.22 12.35 1.41
C VAL A 154 1.19 13.81 1.84
N ILE A 155 1.75 14.71 1.04
CA ILE A 155 1.69 16.16 1.27
C ILE A 155 0.22 16.62 1.32
N GLY A 156 -0.63 16.09 0.43
CA GLY A 156 -2.07 16.35 0.43
C GLY A 156 -2.75 15.92 1.74
N VAL A 157 -2.44 14.73 2.25
CA VAL A 157 -3.01 14.22 3.52
C VAL A 157 -2.48 14.99 4.73
N VAL A 158 -1.18 15.33 4.75
CA VAL A 158 -0.58 16.15 5.80
C VAL A 158 -1.26 17.52 5.86
N THR A 159 -1.46 18.18 4.72
CA THR A 159 -2.14 19.48 4.64
C THR A 159 -3.64 19.39 4.94
N ALA A 160 -4.29 18.26 4.61
CA ALA A 160 -5.68 17.99 4.96
C ALA A 160 -5.89 17.65 6.45
N GLY A 161 -4.81 17.42 7.21
CA GLY A 161 -4.86 17.14 8.66
C GLY A 161 -5.63 18.16 9.49
N VAL A 162 -5.78 19.38 8.99
CA VAL A 162 -6.60 20.45 9.57
C VAL A 162 -8.08 20.05 9.71
N CYS A 163 -8.54 19.05 8.95
CA CYS A 163 -9.93 18.58 8.98
C CYS A 163 -10.17 17.39 9.94
N GLN A 164 -9.12 16.92 10.62
CA GLN A 164 -9.23 15.76 11.49
C GLN A 164 -9.88 16.14 12.82
N GLN A 165 -10.84 15.33 13.25
CA GLN A 165 -11.48 15.45 14.56
C GLN A 165 -11.24 14.18 15.35
N GLU A 166 -11.25 14.29 16.69
CA GLU A 166 -11.29 13.11 17.52
C GLU A 166 -12.55 12.30 17.21
N LEU A 167 -12.42 10.97 17.16
CA LEU A 167 -13.54 10.10 16.80
C LEU A 167 -14.76 10.30 17.70
N HIS A 168 -14.53 10.57 18.99
CA HIS A 168 -15.62 10.81 19.94
C HIS A 168 -16.43 12.06 19.57
N GLU A 169 -15.76 13.18 19.31
CA GLU A 169 -16.41 14.42 18.87
C GLU A 169 -17.13 14.24 17.54
N PHE A 170 -16.50 13.53 16.59
CA PHE A 170 -17.10 13.22 15.29
C PHE A 170 -18.40 12.41 15.44
N LEU A 171 -18.38 11.34 16.24
CA LEU A 171 -19.54 10.47 16.45
C LEU A 171 -20.69 11.15 17.20
N LEU A 172 -20.39 12.11 18.08
CA LEU A 172 -21.39 12.91 18.79
C LEU A 172 -22.05 13.95 17.87
N ALA A 173 -21.27 14.54 16.96
CA ALA A 173 -21.78 15.52 15.98
C ALA A 173 -22.71 14.88 14.94
N GLU A 174 -22.46 13.63 14.58
CA GLU A 174 -23.22 12.89 13.58
C GLU A 174 -24.56 12.38 14.18
N VAL A 175 -25.68 13.03 13.84
CA VAL A 175 -27.01 12.79 14.47
C VAL A 175 -27.48 11.33 14.33
N ARG A 176 -27.05 10.63 13.28
CA ARG A 176 -27.44 9.24 12.97
C ARG A 176 -26.75 8.22 13.90
N THR A 177 -25.63 8.58 14.52
CA THR A 177 -24.82 7.67 15.34
C THR A 177 -24.99 7.86 16.85
N LYS A 178 -25.93 8.68 17.33
CA LYS A 178 -26.11 8.92 18.79
C LYS A 178 -26.29 7.63 19.61
N LYS A 179 -26.93 6.59 19.06
CA LYS A 179 -27.05 5.27 19.73
C LYS A 179 -25.72 4.53 19.84
N ILE A 180 -24.83 4.72 18.86
CA ILE A 180 -23.49 4.13 18.78
C ILE A 180 -22.54 4.91 19.69
N ALA A 181 -22.59 6.24 19.63
CA ALA A 181 -21.85 7.12 20.53
C ALA A 181 -22.09 6.73 21.99
N LYS A 182 -23.35 6.51 22.39
CA LYS A 182 -23.70 6.06 23.75
C LYS A 182 -23.16 4.67 24.12
N LYS A 183 -22.96 3.77 23.14
CA LYS A 183 -22.33 2.45 23.36
C LYS A 183 -20.82 2.56 23.50
N ILE A 184 -20.20 3.43 22.71
CA ILE A 184 -18.75 3.69 22.72
C ILE A 184 -18.35 4.53 23.94
N GLU A 185 -19.23 5.42 24.42
CA GLU A 185 -19.03 6.20 25.64
C GLU A 185 -18.86 5.31 26.89
N VAL A 186 -19.35 4.07 26.86
CA VAL A 186 -19.12 3.09 27.93
C VAL A 186 -17.68 2.57 27.93
N ASP A 187 -16.97 2.65 26.79
CA ASP A 187 -15.59 2.18 26.63
C ASP A 187 -14.65 3.36 26.36
N SER A 188 -14.26 4.06 27.43
CA SER A 188 -13.38 5.23 27.39
C SER A 188 -11.99 4.96 26.82
N ASN A 189 -11.64 3.70 26.57
CA ASN A 189 -10.33 3.29 26.05
C ASN A 189 -10.28 3.23 24.51
N LEU A 190 -11.40 3.50 23.82
CA LEU A 190 -11.42 3.51 22.36
C LEU A 190 -10.88 4.84 21.81
N HIS A 191 -9.64 4.83 21.33
CA HIS A 191 -9.05 5.95 20.61
C HIS A 191 -9.22 5.78 19.10
N GLY A 192 -9.53 6.87 18.40
CA GLY A 192 -9.66 6.86 16.95
C GLY A 192 -9.83 8.26 16.37
N THR A 193 -9.94 8.32 15.04
CA THR A 193 -10.04 9.57 14.30
C THR A 193 -11.19 9.57 13.30
N GLY A 194 -12.00 10.62 13.33
CA GLY A 194 -13.05 10.85 12.35
C GLY A 194 -12.66 11.97 11.38
N TYR A 195 -12.96 11.80 10.10
CA TYR A 195 -12.89 12.90 9.13
C TYR A 195 -14.29 13.46 8.90
N SER A 196 -14.53 14.69 9.38
CA SER A 196 -15.78 15.38 9.10
C SER A 196 -15.78 15.94 7.68
N ILE A 197 -16.34 15.17 6.74
CA ILE A 197 -16.53 15.60 5.36
C ILE A 197 -17.42 16.84 5.29
N HIS A 198 -18.40 16.96 6.19
CA HIS A 198 -19.42 18.01 6.14
C HIS A 198 -18.88 19.43 6.30
N ARG A 199 -17.79 19.63 7.05
CA ARG A 199 -17.26 20.98 7.33
C ARG A 199 -16.39 21.54 6.19
N TYR A 200 -15.72 20.66 5.44
CA TYR A 200 -14.78 21.05 4.38
C TYR A 200 -14.86 20.12 3.17
N VAL A 201 -16.04 19.92 2.60
CA VAL A 201 -16.32 18.96 1.50
C VAL A 201 -15.29 19.01 0.37
N TRP A 202 -14.79 20.19 0.03
CA TRP A 202 -13.81 20.38 -1.06
C TRP A 202 -12.43 19.76 -0.77
N ILE A 203 -11.97 19.72 0.48
CA ILE A 203 -10.64 19.22 0.83
C ILE A 203 -10.53 17.70 0.59
N PRO A 204 -11.44 16.85 1.10
CA PRO A 204 -11.44 15.42 0.80
C PRO A 204 -11.58 15.12 -0.70
N ILE A 205 -12.41 15.88 -1.42
CA ILE A 205 -12.56 15.71 -2.87
C ILE A 205 -11.25 16.02 -3.59
N MET A 206 -10.58 17.13 -3.24
CA MET A 206 -9.28 17.48 -3.80
C MET A 206 -8.23 16.41 -3.49
N VAL A 207 -8.12 15.96 -2.24
CA VAL A 207 -7.16 14.93 -1.83
C VAL A 207 -7.44 13.61 -2.56
N ALA A 208 -8.70 13.17 -2.62
CA ALA A 208 -9.09 11.96 -3.33
C ALA A 208 -8.77 12.06 -4.84
N SER A 209 -9.05 13.21 -5.47
CA SER A 209 -8.71 13.44 -6.88
C SER A 209 -7.21 13.43 -7.14
N LEU A 210 -6.41 13.99 -6.22
CA LEU A 210 -4.95 13.98 -6.28
C LEU A 210 -4.40 12.55 -6.16
N VAL A 211 -4.87 11.79 -5.17
CA VAL A 211 -4.54 10.38 -4.97
C VAL A 211 -4.88 9.57 -6.23
N ALA A 212 -6.10 9.71 -6.74
CA ALA A 212 -6.54 8.97 -7.93
C ALA A 212 -5.70 9.31 -9.17
N THR A 213 -5.35 10.59 -9.37
CA THR A 213 -4.53 11.04 -10.49
C THR A 213 -3.10 10.48 -10.40
N CYS A 214 -2.46 10.61 -9.24
CA CYS A 214 -1.12 10.08 -9.01
C CYS A 214 -1.08 8.55 -9.20
N LEU A 215 -2.04 7.82 -8.64
CA LEU A 215 -2.13 6.37 -8.82
C LEU A 215 -2.34 5.98 -10.28
N THR A 216 -3.20 6.70 -11.01
CA THR A 216 -3.42 6.47 -12.44
C THR A 216 -2.14 6.64 -13.25
N ILE A 217 -1.38 7.72 -12.99
CA ILE A 217 -0.08 7.95 -13.65
C ILE A 217 0.87 6.77 -13.39
N ILE A 218 1.00 6.32 -12.15
CA ILE A 218 1.89 5.21 -11.79
C ILE A 218 1.43 3.90 -12.43
N ILE A 219 0.14 3.60 -12.41
CA ILE A 219 -0.43 2.40 -13.05
C ILE A 219 -0.16 2.42 -14.56
N CYS A 220 -0.38 3.55 -15.23
CA CYS A 220 -0.09 3.71 -16.65
C CYS A 220 1.41 3.51 -16.96
N CYS A 221 2.31 4.09 -16.15
CA CYS A 221 3.76 3.89 -16.30
C CYS A 221 4.16 2.41 -16.10
N CYS A 222 3.65 1.77 -15.05
CA CYS A 222 3.88 0.34 -14.79
C CYS A 222 3.36 -0.53 -15.95
N ALA A 223 2.14 -0.27 -16.42
CA ALA A 223 1.54 -0.96 -17.55
C ALA A 223 2.39 -0.81 -18.81
N PHE A 224 2.89 0.40 -19.08
CA PHE A 224 3.82 0.65 -20.18
C PHE A 224 5.08 -0.22 -20.06
N PHE A 225 5.76 -0.25 -18.91
CA PHE A 225 6.96 -1.08 -18.73
C PHE A 225 6.68 -2.57 -18.86
N ILE A 226 5.55 -3.04 -18.33
CA ILE A 226 5.12 -4.44 -18.43
C ILE A 226 4.91 -4.80 -19.91
N LEU A 227 4.12 -4.01 -20.63
CA LEU A 227 3.83 -4.25 -22.05
C LEU A 227 5.10 -4.20 -22.91
N GLN A 228 5.98 -3.23 -22.68
CA GLN A 228 7.25 -3.14 -23.39
C GLN A 228 8.16 -4.34 -23.07
N THR A 229 8.24 -4.74 -21.80
CA THR A 229 9.00 -5.93 -21.40
C THR A 229 8.47 -7.19 -22.08
N LEU A 230 7.14 -7.37 -22.12
CA LEU A 230 6.52 -8.52 -22.78
C LEU A 230 6.73 -8.51 -24.29
N ARG A 231 6.63 -7.34 -24.94
CA ARG A 231 6.94 -7.18 -26.37
C ARG A 231 8.39 -7.55 -26.67
N LEU A 232 9.34 -7.03 -25.89
CA LEU A 232 10.76 -7.35 -26.04
C LEU A 232 11.04 -8.84 -25.84
N LEU A 233 10.35 -9.49 -24.91
CA LEU A 233 10.44 -10.93 -24.66
C LEU A 233 9.70 -11.81 -25.68
N SER A 234 8.79 -11.23 -26.48
CA SER A 234 8.09 -11.97 -27.54
C SER A 234 8.89 -12.00 -28.85
N ASP A 235 9.81 -11.06 -29.03
CA ASP A 235 10.64 -10.95 -30.23
C ASP A 235 11.67 -12.09 -30.28
N LYS A 236 11.68 -12.84 -31.38
CA LYS A 236 12.59 -13.98 -31.60
C LYS A 236 14.01 -13.57 -31.98
N THR A 237 14.21 -12.31 -32.34
CA THR A 237 15.51 -11.79 -32.82
C THR A 237 16.53 -11.51 -31.70
N SER A 238 16.17 -11.73 -30.43
CA SER A 238 17.08 -11.45 -29.32
C SER A 238 18.24 -12.44 -29.27
N THR A 239 19.43 -11.96 -28.91
CA THR A 239 20.61 -12.75 -28.52
C THR A 239 20.39 -13.64 -27.28
N MET A 240 19.22 -13.52 -26.64
CA MET A 240 18.89 -14.22 -25.41
C MET A 240 18.37 -15.64 -25.66
N SER A 241 18.92 -16.62 -24.94
CA SER A 241 18.48 -18.02 -25.03
C SER A 241 16.98 -18.18 -24.78
N ASP A 242 16.34 -19.13 -25.47
CA ASP A 242 14.90 -19.40 -25.32
C ASP A 242 14.54 -19.78 -23.88
N ARG A 243 15.43 -20.48 -23.17
CA ARG A 243 15.24 -20.85 -21.77
C ARG A 243 15.20 -19.61 -20.87
N THR A 244 16.14 -18.68 -21.03
CA THR A 244 16.15 -17.42 -20.27
C THR A 244 14.91 -16.58 -20.59
N ARG A 245 14.46 -16.56 -21.85
CA ARG A 245 13.28 -15.81 -22.28
C ARG A 245 12.00 -16.30 -21.64
N LYS A 246 11.79 -17.63 -21.65
CA LYS A 246 10.65 -18.26 -20.99
C LYS A 246 10.66 -17.99 -19.48
N LEU A 247 11.83 -18.08 -18.84
CA LEU A 247 11.99 -17.78 -17.42
C LEU A 247 11.65 -16.32 -17.10
N GLN A 248 12.20 -15.36 -17.85
CA GLN A 248 11.95 -13.93 -17.64
C GLN A 248 10.48 -13.57 -17.86
N ARG A 249 9.84 -14.15 -18.87
CA ARG A 249 8.40 -13.98 -19.14
C ARG A 249 7.56 -14.53 -17.99
N GLY A 250 7.84 -15.76 -17.54
CA GLY A 250 7.17 -16.35 -16.39
C GLY A 250 7.26 -15.46 -15.15
N LEU A 251 8.48 -14.98 -14.83
CA LEU A 251 8.70 -14.08 -13.70
C LEU A 251 7.96 -12.74 -13.86
N THR A 252 7.81 -12.20 -15.08
CA THR A 252 7.04 -10.95 -15.29
C THR A 252 5.58 -11.19 -15.00
N ILE A 253 5.03 -12.29 -15.51
CA ILE A 253 3.62 -12.65 -15.30
C ILE A 253 3.35 -12.87 -13.82
N THR A 254 4.22 -13.60 -13.11
CA THR A 254 4.09 -13.80 -11.66
C THR A 254 4.08 -12.48 -10.91
N LEU A 255 5.00 -11.55 -11.21
CA LEU A 255 5.02 -10.22 -10.58
C LEU A 255 3.72 -9.45 -10.85
N VAL A 256 3.24 -9.45 -12.09
CA VAL A 256 2.00 -8.75 -12.49
C VAL A 256 0.77 -9.33 -11.77
N VAL A 257 0.73 -10.65 -11.57
CA VAL A 257 -0.37 -11.30 -10.85
C VAL A 257 -0.30 -11.05 -9.34
N GLN A 258 0.91 -10.98 -8.77
CA GLN A 258 1.10 -10.75 -7.33
C GLN A 258 0.74 -9.33 -6.89
N VAL A 259 0.99 -8.32 -7.73
CA VAL A 259 0.75 -6.91 -7.37
C VAL A 259 -0.71 -6.64 -6.98
N PRO A 260 -1.73 -6.98 -7.80
CA PRO A 260 -3.13 -6.79 -7.42
C PRO A 260 -3.52 -7.59 -6.17
N LEU A 261 -2.99 -8.80 -5.98
CA LEU A 261 -3.31 -9.61 -4.81
C LEU A 261 -2.89 -8.92 -3.50
N ILE A 262 -1.72 -8.30 -3.48
CA ILE A 262 -1.22 -7.55 -2.32
C ILE A 262 -2.17 -6.37 -2.03
N TYR A 263 -2.51 -5.58 -3.05
CA TYR A 263 -3.40 -4.42 -2.85
C TYR A 263 -4.84 -4.81 -2.48
N SER A 264 -5.38 -5.88 -3.07
CA SER A 264 -6.72 -6.37 -2.74
C SER A 264 -6.81 -6.75 -1.27
N VAL A 265 -5.80 -7.44 -0.71
CA VAL A 265 -5.80 -7.81 0.70
C VAL A 265 -5.87 -6.55 1.58
N HIS A 266 -5.08 -5.52 1.29
CA HIS A 266 -5.10 -4.26 2.06
C HIS A 266 -6.34 -3.39 1.84
N LEU A 267 -7.06 -3.54 0.73
CA LEU A 267 -8.29 -2.78 0.48
C LEU A 267 -9.51 -3.39 1.16
N PHE A 268 -9.47 -4.69 1.47
CA PHE A 268 -10.56 -5.45 2.08
C PHE A 268 -10.32 -5.79 3.57
N SER A 269 -9.15 -5.43 4.13
CA SER A 269 -8.87 -5.50 5.56
C SER A 269 -8.97 -4.13 6.21
#